data_AF-A0AAV8VAS9-F1
#
_entry.id   AF-A0AAV8VAS9-F1
#
_cell.length_a   1.000
_cell.length_b   1.000
_cell.length_c   1.000
_cell.angle_alpha   90.00
_cell.angle_beta   90.00
_cell.angle_gamma   90.00
#
_symmetry.space_group_name_H-M   'P 1'
#
loop_
_entity.id
_entity.type
_entity.pdbx_description
1 polymer ?
#
loop_
_entity_poly.entity_id
_entity_poly.type
_entity_poly.pdbx_seq_one_letter_code
_entity_poly.pdbx_strand_id
1 'polypeptide(L)'
;MLRGLFKKWQEPVGFLYNRSSMPAAEIAMNIKNIVGKCHAIGLTVLATVCDQGVNNVKAINLLFKESKRMKHMKGEEWHKDTIIINNKSIVAYYNPPHLLKSMRNNLLTKDLKFVQNEIQKTASWSHIVIAYNIDRSNNIRVMHKINDQHIFPEKMKKMKLSIAAQIFSESVAAKPYILHNQKPKGKAFNIGLAFVELGSQKKEIGNTSVQNIIRIPGVQLDSKGLDTAEFILAMDKVFDSVNGAFGKSSPGKFLKGFVSPKSQHSAEWLRALQIFNSMVFVKSKPTDRANPPILQGWRQTINGFFTNQKSLIDLGFKTFSPRMLNQDPLENFLGQIRQYG
;
A
#
# COMPACT_ATOMS: atom_id res chain seq x y z
N MET A 1 18.51 11.34 0.47
CA MET A 1 18.63 11.21 -1.00
C MET A 1 17.56 12.07 -1.65
N LEU A 2 17.92 12.87 -2.64
CA LEU A 2 16.98 13.55 -3.53
C LEU A 2 16.66 12.65 -4.72
N ARG A 3 15.46 12.80 -5.25
CA ARG A 3 15.00 12.05 -6.43
C ARG A 3 14.16 12.97 -7.30
N GLY A 4 14.47 13.00 -8.60
CA GLY A 4 13.65 13.70 -9.57
C GLY A 4 12.31 13.00 -9.78
N LEU A 5 11.21 13.76 -9.68
CA LEU A 5 9.86 13.24 -9.92
C LEU A 5 9.56 13.05 -11.42
N PHE A 6 10.06 13.96 -12.25
CA PHE A 6 9.81 13.99 -13.71
C PHE A 6 11.04 13.67 -14.56
N LYS A 7 12.23 13.84 -13.98
CA LYS A 7 13.51 13.53 -14.62
C LYS A 7 14.17 12.41 -13.83
N LYS A 8 14.74 11.43 -14.54
CA LYS A 8 15.35 10.25 -13.93
C LYS A 8 16.73 10.58 -13.39
N TRP A 9 16.77 11.17 -12.20
CA TRP A 9 18.00 11.41 -11.45
C TRP A 9 17.75 11.18 -9.95
N GLN A 10 18.81 10.84 -9.24
CA GLN A 10 18.80 10.66 -7.79
C GLN A 10 20.19 10.94 -7.24
N GLU A 11 20.25 11.53 -6.05
CA GLU A 11 21.52 11.97 -5.46
C GLU A 11 21.50 11.85 -3.93
N PRO A 12 22.48 11.17 -3.31
CA PRO A 12 22.63 11.19 -1.86
C PRO A 12 23.17 12.54 -1.39
N VAL A 13 22.29 13.39 -0.85
CA VAL A 13 22.66 14.75 -0.37
C VAL A 13 22.89 14.85 1.14
N GLY A 14 22.83 13.74 1.86
CA GLY A 14 22.92 13.73 3.32
C GLY A 14 23.37 12.37 3.82
N PHE A 15 24.42 12.38 4.63
CA PHE A 15 25.03 11.21 5.24
C PHE A 15 25.51 11.59 6.63
N LEU A 16 24.90 10.98 7.65
CA LEU A 16 25.03 11.40 9.05
C LEU A 16 25.33 10.16 9.90
N TYR A 17 26.33 10.28 10.77
CA TYR A 17 26.70 9.23 11.72
C TYR A 17 26.21 9.58 13.11
N ASN A 18 25.46 8.67 13.73
CA ASN A 18 25.05 8.78 15.12
C ASN A 18 25.48 7.52 15.88
N ARG A 19 25.93 7.69 17.13
CA ARG A 19 26.31 6.57 18.01
C ARG A 19 25.14 5.63 18.33
N SER A 20 23.93 6.18 18.36
CA SER A 20 22.69 5.47 18.63
C SER A 20 21.58 5.99 17.70
N SER A 21 20.32 5.61 17.96
CA SER A 21 19.21 6.08 17.13
C SER A 21 19.09 7.61 17.16
N MET A 22 19.03 8.23 15.98
CA MET A 22 18.92 9.69 15.87
C MET A 22 17.65 10.21 16.55
N PRO A 23 17.76 11.20 17.47
CA PRO A 23 16.61 11.84 18.08
C PRO A 23 15.67 12.47 17.04
N ALA A 24 14.37 12.44 17.33
CA ALA A 24 13.35 12.98 16.43
C ALA A 24 13.53 14.48 16.12
N ALA A 25 14.01 15.26 17.09
CA ALA A 25 14.29 16.69 16.90
C ALA A 25 15.44 16.92 15.90
N GLU A 26 16.51 16.12 15.97
CA GLU A 26 17.61 16.18 15.01
C GLU A 26 17.16 15.77 13.61
N ILE A 27 16.36 14.70 13.49
CA ILE A 27 15.77 14.31 12.20
C ILE A 27 14.97 15.47 11.59
N ALA A 28 14.09 16.10 12.38
CA ALA A 28 13.29 17.24 11.92
C ALA A 28 14.17 18.43 11.50
N MET A 29 15.22 18.73 12.27
CA MET A 29 16.18 19.80 11.94
C MET A 29 16.93 19.50 10.64
N ASN A 30 17.41 18.26 10.46
CA ASN A 30 18.11 17.84 9.25
C ASN A 30 17.21 17.92 8.01
N ILE A 31 15.94 17.52 8.12
CA ILE A 31 14.95 17.68 7.06
C ILE A 31 14.82 19.17 6.69
N LYS A 32 14.63 20.06 7.68
CA LYS A 32 14.52 21.51 7.43
C LYS A 32 15.76 22.08 6.75
N ASN A 33 16.95 21.70 7.21
CA ASN A 33 18.21 22.17 6.65
C ASN A 33 18.41 21.73 5.20
N ILE A 34 18.19 20.44 4.90
CA ILE A 34 18.36 19.90 3.54
C ILE A 34 17.32 20.52 2.59
N VAL A 35 16.04 20.58 3.00
CA VAL A 35 14.98 21.19 2.19
C VAL A 35 15.25 22.68 1.96
N GLY A 36 15.70 23.40 3.00
CA GLY A 36 16.06 24.81 2.89
C GLY A 36 17.17 25.04 1.87
N LYS A 37 18.23 24.23 1.90
CA LYS A 37 19.32 24.27 0.89
C LYS A 37 18.81 23.93 -0.51
N CYS A 38 17.93 22.93 -0.66
CA CYS A 38 17.32 22.59 -1.95
C CYS A 38 16.55 23.78 -2.53
N HIS A 39 15.74 24.45 -1.71
CA HIS A 39 14.98 25.63 -2.15
C HIS A 39 15.90 26.78 -2.54
N ALA A 40 17.02 27.00 -1.84
CA ALA A 40 17.98 28.05 -2.14
C ALA A 40 18.66 27.88 -3.50
N ILE A 41 18.88 26.64 -3.95
CA ILE A 41 19.47 26.33 -5.27
C ILE A 41 18.43 26.19 -6.38
N GLY A 42 17.16 26.53 -6.12
CA GLY A 42 16.09 26.52 -7.12
C GLY A 42 15.35 25.18 -7.29
N LEU A 43 15.68 24.15 -6.50
CA LEU A 43 14.88 22.92 -6.49
C LEU A 43 13.57 23.13 -5.72
N THR A 44 12.47 22.59 -6.23
CA THR A 44 11.18 22.57 -5.51
C THR A 44 10.98 21.19 -4.90
N VAL A 45 11.06 21.09 -3.58
CA VAL A 45 10.79 19.85 -2.85
C VAL A 45 9.28 19.72 -2.66
N LEU A 46 8.67 18.73 -3.30
CA LEU A 46 7.22 18.48 -3.19
C LEU A 46 6.87 17.54 -2.04
N ALA A 47 7.80 16.64 -1.70
CA ALA A 47 7.51 15.57 -0.79
C ALA A 47 8.75 15.05 -0.04
N THR A 48 8.51 14.52 1.15
CA THR A 48 9.44 13.68 1.90
C THR A 48 8.85 12.29 2.07
N VAL A 49 9.69 11.26 2.06
CA VAL A 49 9.27 9.86 2.25
C VAL A 49 10.16 9.23 3.31
N CYS A 50 9.57 8.52 4.27
CA CYS A 50 10.30 7.77 5.29
C CYS A 50 9.60 6.46 5.64
N ASP A 51 10.26 5.60 6.43
CA ASP A 51 9.60 4.46 7.06
C ASP A 51 8.82 4.88 8.32
N GLN A 52 8.16 3.91 8.96
CA GLN A 52 7.42 4.14 10.21
C GLN A 52 8.26 3.91 11.48
N GLY A 53 9.57 4.14 11.42
CA GLY A 53 10.43 4.12 12.59
C GLY A 53 9.93 5.12 13.65
N VAL A 54 10.01 4.75 14.94
CA VAL A 54 9.43 5.54 16.04
C VAL A 54 9.92 7.00 16.03
N ASN A 55 11.21 7.23 15.77
CA ASN A 55 11.78 8.57 15.70
C ASN A 55 11.39 9.32 14.41
N ASN A 56 11.22 8.63 13.28
CA ASN A 56 10.70 9.23 12.04
C ASN A 56 9.26 9.72 12.23
N VAL A 57 8.39 8.87 12.80
CA VAL A 57 7.00 9.24 13.12
C VAL A 57 6.96 10.45 14.06
N LYS A 58 7.79 10.45 15.12
CA LYS A 58 7.90 11.59 16.04
C LYS A 58 8.39 12.86 15.33
N ALA A 59 9.38 12.76 14.45
CA ALA A 59 9.94 13.90 13.71
C ALA A 59 8.90 14.53 12.78
N ILE A 60 8.17 13.71 12.01
CA ILE A 60 7.08 14.19 11.16
C ILE A 60 5.98 14.87 11.99
N ASN A 61 5.60 14.29 13.13
CA ASN A 61 4.62 14.90 14.03
C ASN A 61 5.09 16.25 14.61
N LEU A 62 6.39 16.40 14.91
CA LEU A 62 6.96 17.68 15.34
C LEU A 62 6.82 18.73 14.22
N LEU A 63 7.18 18.38 12.99
CA LEU A 63 7.07 19.26 11.82
C LEU A 63 5.61 19.63 11.53
N PHE A 64 4.66 18.70 11.66
CA PHE A 64 3.24 18.99 11.53
C PHE A 64 2.73 19.97 12.59
N LYS A 65 3.12 19.79 13.87
CA LYS A 65 2.77 20.73 14.94
C LYS A 65 3.29 22.14 14.65
N GLU A 66 4.55 22.23 14.20
CA GLU A 66 5.18 23.51 13.81
C GLU A 66 4.41 24.17 12.66
N SER A 67 4.08 23.40 11.62
CA SER A 67 3.38 23.85 10.41
C SER A 67 1.95 24.30 10.70
N LYS A 68 1.22 23.54 11.51
CA LYS A 68 -0.13 23.90 11.97
C LYS A 68 -0.11 25.23 12.73
N ARG A 69 0.85 25.42 13.64
CA ARG A 69 1.02 26.67 14.38
C ARG A 69 1.31 27.84 13.43
N MET A 70 2.20 27.66 12.46
CA MET A 70 2.52 28.68 11.45
C MET A 70 1.30 29.15 10.65
N LYS A 71 0.47 28.22 10.16
CA LYS A 71 -0.75 28.54 9.42
C LYS A 71 -1.81 29.21 10.29
N HIS A 72 -2.01 28.71 11.50
CA HIS A 72 -2.93 29.30 12.46
C HIS A 72 -2.57 30.76 12.79
N MET A 73 -1.29 31.07 13.00
CA MET A 73 -0.84 32.45 13.24
C MET A 73 -1.07 33.38 12.04
N LYS A 74 -1.19 32.85 10.82
CA LYS A 74 -1.51 33.60 9.60
C LYS A 74 -3.02 33.65 9.29
N GLY A 75 -3.86 33.02 10.11
CA GLY A 75 -5.29 32.88 9.83
C GLY A 75 -5.61 31.95 8.65
N GLU A 76 -4.67 31.07 8.27
CA GLU A 76 -4.81 30.18 7.12
C GLU A 76 -5.17 28.74 7.56
N GLU A 77 -5.90 28.02 6.71
CA GLU A 77 -6.18 26.60 6.95
C GLU A 77 -4.93 25.73 6.73
N TRP A 78 -4.67 24.80 7.64
CA TRP A 78 -3.58 23.83 7.51
C TRP A 78 -4.07 22.49 6.98
N HIS A 79 -3.46 22.02 5.90
CA HIS A 79 -3.73 20.68 5.38
C HIS A 79 -2.98 19.61 6.18
N LYS A 80 -3.73 18.69 6.80
CA LYS A 80 -3.30 17.74 7.85
C LYS A 80 -2.14 16.77 7.52
N ASP A 81 -1.65 16.78 6.29
CA ASP A 81 -0.58 15.90 5.78
C ASP A 81 0.61 16.68 5.20
N THR A 82 0.68 17.99 5.49
CA THR A 82 1.71 18.89 4.95
C THR A 82 2.62 19.47 6.02
N ILE A 83 3.91 19.51 5.75
CA ILE A 83 4.91 20.27 6.50
C ILE A 83 5.22 21.57 5.73
N ILE A 84 5.52 22.64 6.45
CA ILE A 84 5.83 23.95 5.88
C ILE A 84 7.28 24.28 6.18
N ILE A 85 8.07 24.45 5.12
CA ILE A 85 9.49 24.82 5.21
C ILE A 85 9.74 25.95 4.21
N ASN A 86 10.28 27.07 4.68
CA ASN A 86 10.50 28.30 3.90
C ASN A 86 9.24 28.77 3.14
N ASN A 87 8.09 28.81 3.85
CA ASN A 87 6.76 29.13 3.30
C ASN A 87 6.25 28.21 2.17
N LYS A 88 6.96 27.13 1.84
CA LYS A 88 6.50 26.13 0.86
C LYS A 88 5.90 24.92 1.59
N SER A 89 4.75 24.47 1.09
CA SER A 89 4.06 23.27 1.58
C SER A 89 4.67 22.02 0.94
N ILE A 90 4.94 21.00 1.77
CA ILE A 90 5.61 19.76 1.36
C ILE A 90 4.81 18.60 1.96
N VAL A 91 4.52 17.59 1.16
CA VAL A 91 3.78 16.41 1.62
C VAL A 91 4.70 15.43 2.33
N ALA A 92 4.31 14.94 3.51
CA ALA A 92 5.08 13.91 4.22
C ALA A 92 4.44 12.52 4.05
N TYR A 93 5.14 11.61 3.37
CA TYR A 93 4.71 10.23 3.12
C TYR A 93 5.39 9.22 4.02
N TYR A 94 4.70 8.09 4.22
CA TYR A 94 5.34 6.85 4.60
C TYR A 94 5.50 5.93 3.39
N ASN A 95 6.58 5.16 3.34
CA ASN A 95 6.89 4.31 2.20
C ASN A 95 5.81 3.23 1.97
N PRO A 96 5.05 3.27 0.85
CA PRO A 96 3.95 2.32 0.63
C PRO A 96 4.35 0.84 0.66
N PRO A 97 5.49 0.41 0.08
CA PRO A 97 5.96 -0.97 0.22
C PRO A 97 6.16 -1.41 1.68
N HIS A 98 6.68 -0.55 2.55
CA HIS A 98 6.79 -0.88 3.99
C HIS A 98 5.44 -0.90 4.69
N LEU A 99 4.52 0.00 4.33
CA LEU A 99 3.16 -0.03 4.86
C LEU A 99 2.46 -1.35 4.49
N LEU A 100 2.64 -1.85 3.27
CA LEU A 100 2.09 -3.12 2.82
C LEU A 100 2.69 -4.31 3.58
N LYS A 101 4.03 -4.32 3.74
CA LYS A 101 4.73 -5.30 4.58
C LYS A 101 4.20 -5.30 6.01
N SER A 102 4.02 -4.11 6.61
CA SER A 102 3.53 -3.98 7.97
C SER A 102 2.06 -4.37 8.10
N MET A 103 1.23 -4.11 7.09
CA MET A 103 -0.15 -4.60 7.02
C MET A 103 -0.19 -6.13 7.04
N ARG A 104 0.60 -6.78 6.17
CA ARG A 104 0.78 -8.25 6.17
C ARG A 104 1.17 -8.74 7.56
N ASN A 105 2.18 -8.10 8.17
CA ASN A 105 2.71 -8.50 9.46
C ASN A 105 1.69 -8.39 10.61
N ASN A 106 0.76 -7.43 10.57
CA ASN A 106 -0.30 -7.34 11.56
C ASN A 106 -1.37 -8.42 11.30
N LEU A 107 -1.78 -8.58 10.04
CA LEU A 107 -2.78 -9.59 9.64
C LEU A 107 -2.35 -11.01 10.01
N LEU A 108 -1.05 -11.32 9.91
CA LEU A 108 -0.47 -12.60 10.36
C LEU A 108 -0.84 -12.99 11.79
N THR A 109 -1.04 -12.01 12.66
CA THR A 109 -1.21 -12.22 14.10
C THR A 109 -2.61 -11.86 14.59
N LYS A 110 -3.36 -11.08 13.83
CA LYS A 110 -4.61 -10.44 14.26
C LYS A 110 -5.56 -10.30 13.09
N ASP A 111 -6.82 -10.63 13.33
CA ASP A 111 -7.88 -10.35 12.38
C ASP A 111 -8.12 -8.85 12.26
N LEU A 112 -8.53 -8.43 11.07
CA LEU A 112 -8.82 -7.04 10.74
C LEU A 112 -10.31 -6.88 10.46
N LYS A 113 -10.99 -6.05 11.25
CA LYS A 113 -12.34 -5.60 10.93
C LYS A 113 -12.26 -4.34 10.07
N PHE A 114 -13.13 -4.24 9.07
CA PHE A 114 -13.25 -3.06 8.21
C PHE A 114 -14.68 -2.94 7.69
N VAL A 115 -15.06 -1.77 7.21
CA VAL A 115 -16.37 -1.52 6.58
C VAL A 115 -16.15 -1.29 5.09
N GLN A 116 -16.92 -2.00 4.27
CA GLN A 116 -16.95 -1.80 2.82
C GLN A 116 -18.40 -1.93 2.33
N ASN A 117 -18.85 -0.95 1.55
CA ASN A 117 -20.25 -0.85 1.11
C ASN A 117 -21.22 -0.93 2.30
N GLU A 118 -20.91 -0.21 3.39
CA GLU A 118 -21.70 -0.14 4.63
C GLU A 118 -21.82 -1.47 5.41
N ILE A 119 -21.18 -2.54 4.93
CA ILE A 119 -21.16 -3.85 5.58
C ILE A 119 -19.87 -3.99 6.39
N GLN A 120 -20.00 -4.39 7.65
CA GLN A 120 -18.86 -4.76 8.50
C GLN A 120 -18.33 -6.14 8.10
N LYS A 121 -17.04 -6.19 7.78
CA LYS A 121 -16.34 -7.37 7.25
C LYS A 121 -15.13 -7.71 8.11
N THR A 122 -14.66 -8.96 8.04
CA THR A 122 -13.47 -9.42 8.78
C THR A 122 -12.48 -10.15 7.86
N ALA A 123 -11.26 -9.63 7.76
CA ALA A 123 -10.15 -10.31 7.10
C ALA A 123 -9.31 -11.11 8.11
N SER A 124 -8.98 -12.36 7.79
CA SER A 124 -8.16 -13.22 8.63
C SER A 124 -7.04 -13.91 7.85
N TRP A 125 -5.87 -14.07 8.48
CA TRP A 125 -4.78 -14.86 7.90
C TRP A 125 -5.13 -16.34 7.76
N SER A 126 -5.98 -16.87 8.65
CA SER A 126 -6.40 -18.28 8.62
C SER A 126 -7.05 -18.66 7.30
N HIS A 127 -7.87 -17.77 6.73
CA HIS A 127 -8.50 -17.96 5.43
C HIS A 127 -7.48 -18.08 4.30
N ILE A 128 -6.39 -17.32 4.36
CA ILE A 128 -5.30 -17.37 3.39
C ILE A 128 -4.56 -18.72 3.50
N VAL A 129 -4.31 -19.19 4.72
CA VAL A 129 -3.67 -20.50 4.99
C VAL A 129 -4.53 -21.64 4.45
N ILE A 130 -5.83 -21.64 4.75
CA ILE A 130 -6.78 -22.66 4.28
C ILE A 130 -6.84 -22.65 2.75
N ALA A 131 -7.02 -21.47 2.14
CA ALA A 131 -7.07 -21.33 0.69
C ALA A 131 -5.79 -21.82 0.01
N TYR A 132 -4.60 -21.52 0.58
CA TYR A 132 -3.32 -22.00 0.09
C TYR A 132 -3.19 -23.53 0.20
N ASN A 133 -3.58 -24.12 1.33
CA ASN A 133 -3.50 -25.57 1.53
C ASN A 133 -4.44 -26.36 0.62
N ILE A 134 -5.59 -25.79 0.25
CA ILE A 134 -6.49 -26.36 -0.76
C ILE A 134 -5.95 -26.12 -2.17
N ASP A 135 -5.34 -24.96 -2.44
CA ASP A 135 -4.80 -24.68 -3.76
C ASP A 135 -3.56 -25.51 -4.09
N ARG A 136 -2.68 -25.75 -3.10
CA ARG A 136 -1.43 -26.51 -3.30
C ARG A 136 -1.65 -27.98 -3.65
N SER A 137 -2.80 -28.56 -3.29
CA SER A 137 -3.16 -29.93 -3.63
C SER A 137 -3.80 -30.07 -5.01
N ASN A 138 -4.07 -28.95 -5.70
CA ASN A 138 -4.58 -28.97 -7.06
C ASN A 138 -3.45 -29.10 -8.09
N ASN A 139 -3.69 -29.87 -9.16
CA ASN A 139 -2.76 -29.98 -10.29
C ASN A 139 -2.48 -28.62 -10.95
N ILE A 140 -3.52 -27.78 -11.08
CA ILE A 140 -3.40 -26.41 -11.60
C ILE A 140 -3.72 -25.45 -10.45
N ARG A 141 -2.71 -24.68 -10.07
CA ARG A 141 -2.74 -23.78 -8.91
C ARG A 141 -3.12 -22.36 -9.32
N VAL A 142 -4.11 -21.78 -8.64
CA VAL A 142 -4.44 -20.36 -8.82
C VAL A 142 -3.33 -19.50 -8.22
N MET A 143 -2.86 -19.87 -7.02
CA MET A 143 -1.79 -19.20 -6.29
C MET A 143 -0.39 -19.69 -6.71
N HIS A 144 -0.13 -19.81 -8.01
CA HIS A 144 1.10 -20.38 -8.58
C HIS A 144 2.41 -19.72 -8.12
N LYS A 145 2.38 -18.43 -7.73
CA LYS A 145 3.56 -17.71 -7.20
C LYS A 145 3.76 -17.86 -5.68
N ILE A 146 2.76 -18.41 -4.99
CA ILE A 146 2.74 -18.51 -3.54
C ILE A 146 3.29 -19.87 -3.13
N ASN A 147 4.12 -19.86 -2.10
CA ASN A 147 4.71 -21.05 -1.51
C ASN A 147 4.76 -20.89 0.02
N ASP A 148 5.30 -21.89 0.70
CA ASP A 148 5.39 -21.92 2.16
C ASP A 148 6.07 -20.69 2.78
N GLN A 149 7.04 -20.08 2.09
CA GLN A 149 7.73 -18.86 2.54
C GLN A 149 6.84 -17.61 2.56
N HIS A 150 5.65 -17.69 1.95
CA HIS A 150 4.65 -16.62 1.97
C HIS A 150 3.66 -16.78 3.11
N ILE A 151 3.35 -18.03 3.48
CA ILE A 151 2.19 -18.39 4.29
C ILE A 151 2.58 -18.67 5.73
N PHE A 152 3.62 -19.48 5.94
CA PHE A 152 3.95 -20.00 7.25
C PHE A 152 5.03 -19.16 7.95
N PRO A 153 4.75 -18.56 9.13
CA PRO A 153 5.65 -17.64 9.81
C PRO A 153 7.08 -18.16 10.01
N GLU A 154 7.23 -19.45 10.31
CA GLU A 154 8.49 -20.12 10.59
C GLU A 154 9.38 -20.26 9.34
N LYS A 155 8.80 -20.27 8.14
CA LYS A 155 9.51 -20.30 6.86
C LYS A 155 9.59 -18.92 6.20
N MET A 156 8.94 -17.92 6.80
CA MET A 156 8.63 -16.68 6.13
C MET A 156 9.83 -15.73 6.06
N LYS A 157 10.12 -15.23 4.85
CA LYS A 157 11.03 -14.10 4.65
C LYS A 157 10.34 -12.78 5.01
N LYS A 158 10.10 -12.55 6.31
CA LYS A 158 9.23 -11.48 6.85
C LYS A 158 9.60 -10.05 6.40
N MET A 159 10.88 -9.82 6.09
CA MET A 159 11.36 -8.51 5.64
C MET A 159 11.29 -8.30 4.11
N LYS A 160 11.14 -9.36 3.33
CA LYS A 160 11.16 -9.29 1.86
C LYS A 160 9.85 -8.68 1.33
N LEU A 161 9.95 -7.50 0.73
CA LEU A 161 8.80 -6.74 0.23
C LEU A 161 8.02 -7.49 -0.85
N SER A 162 8.70 -8.22 -1.74
CA SER A 162 8.03 -8.99 -2.80
C SER A 162 7.06 -10.03 -2.23
N ILE A 163 7.45 -10.70 -1.14
CA ILE A 163 6.62 -11.72 -0.47
C ILE A 163 5.34 -11.08 0.08
N ALA A 164 5.46 -9.89 0.70
CA ALA A 164 4.30 -9.16 1.20
C ALA A 164 3.38 -8.70 0.05
N ALA A 165 3.95 -8.19 -1.05
CA ALA A 165 3.17 -7.76 -2.21
C ALA A 165 2.44 -8.93 -2.90
N GLN A 166 3.08 -10.10 -2.99
CA GLN A 166 2.47 -11.30 -3.61
C GLN A 166 1.27 -11.82 -2.81
N ILE A 167 1.29 -11.71 -1.48
CA ILE A 167 0.15 -12.05 -0.62
C ILE A 167 -1.06 -11.18 -0.93
N PHE A 168 -0.85 -9.88 -1.15
CA PHE A 168 -1.91 -8.95 -1.53
C PHE A 168 -2.11 -8.89 -3.04
N SER A 169 -2.24 -10.04 -3.71
CA SER A 169 -2.46 -10.10 -5.15
C SER A 169 -3.84 -10.63 -5.50
N GLU A 170 -4.34 -10.27 -6.68
CA GLU A 170 -5.58 -10.81 -7.26
C GLU A 170 -5.63 -12.34 -7.24
N SER A 171 -4.52 -13.03 -7.53
CA SER A 171 -4.48 -14.49 -7.51
C SER A 171 -4.74 -15.08 -6.12
N VAL A 172 -4.32 -14.38 -5.06
CA VAL A 172 -4.56 -14.80 -3.67
C VAL A 172 -5.99 -14.47 -3.26
N ALA A 173 -6.56 -13.34 -3.69
CA ALA A 173 -7.97 -13.02 -3.47
C ALA A 173 -8.92 -13.99 -4.20
N ALA A 174 -8.54 -14.44 -5.39
CA ALA A 174 -9.38 -15.29 -6.24
C ALA A 174 -9.74 -16.62 -5.56
N LYS A 175 -8.80 -17.24 -4.84
CA LYS A 175 -9.02 -18.59 -4.31
C LYS A 175 -10.02 -18.63 -3.14
N PRO A 176 -9.92 -17.80 -2.08
CA PRO A 176 -10.96 -17.75 -1.05
C PRO A 176 -12.33 -17.36 -1.63
N TYR A 177 -12.38 -16.47 -2.62
CA TYR A 177 -13.62 -16.12 -3.31
C TYR A 177 -14.25 -17.33 -4.03
N ILE A 178 -13.46 -18.08 -4.80
CA ILE A 178 -13.92 -19.29 -5.49
C ILE A 178 -14.45 -20.30 -4.48
N LEU A 179 -13.72 -20.55 -3.39
CA LEU A 179 -14.10 -21.52 -2.37
C LEU A 179 -15.38 -21.14 -1.62
N HIS A 180 -15.61 -19.84 -1.39
CA HIS A 180 -16.87 -19.37 -0.80
C HIS A 180 -18.06 -19.56 -1.75
N ASN A 181 -17.87 -19.27 -3.04
CA ASN A 181 -18.93 -19.33 -4.05
C ASN A 181 -19.11 -20.71 -4.69
N GLN A 182 -18.31 -21.70 -4.31
CA GLN A 182 -18.52 -23.08 -4.71
C GLN A 182 -19.85 -23.58 -4.12
N LYS A 183 -20.90 -23.59 -4.95
CA LYS A 183 -22.16 -24.25 -4.60
C LYS A 183 -21.91 -25.75 -4.35
N PRO A 184 -22.52 -26.36 -3.32
CA PRO A 184 -22.57 -27.81 -3.22
C PRO A 184 -23.32 -28.37 -4.44
N LYS A 185 -22.54 -28.84 -5.42
CA LYS A 185 -22.94 -29.47 -6.70
C LYS A 185 -23.78 -28.61 -7.65
N GLY A 186 -23.33 -28.55 -8.91
CA GLY A 186 -24.17 -28.27 -10.08
C GLY A 186 -24.14 -26.83 -10.63
N LYS A 187 -23.00 -26.39 -11.18
CA LYS A 187 -22.87 -25.57 -12.41
C LYS A 187 -21.39 -25.17 -12.58
N ALA A 188 -20.90 -25.24 -13.82
CA ALA A 188 -19.53 -24.82 -14.15
C ALA A 188 -19.37 -23.31 -13.87
N PHE A 189 -18.31 -22.94 -13.15
CA PHE A 189 -18.01 -21.57 -12.77
C PHE A 189 -16.99 -20.97 -13.75
N ASN A 190 -17.37 -19.93 -14.48
CA ASN A 190 -16.48 -19.24 -15.41
C ASN A 190 -15.74 -18.11 -14.68
N ILE A 191 -14.43 -18.27 -14.51
CA ILE A 191 -13.56 -17.37 -13.73
C ILE A 191 -13.59 -15.93 -14.29
N GLY A 192 -13.83 -15.76 -15.59
CA GLY A 192 -13.91 -14.44 -16.23
C GLY A 192 -15.15 -13.61 -15.84
N LEU A 193 -16.28 -14.25 -15.51
CA LEU A 193 -17.52 -13.53 -15.15
C LEU A 193 -17.49 -12.96 -13.72
N ALA A 194 -16.85 -13.65 -12.77
CA ALA A 194 -16.82 -13.25 -11.37
C ALA A 194 -16.10 -11.91 -11.12
N PHE A 195 -15.11 -11.57 -11.96
CA PHE A 195 -14.37 -10.30 -11.85
C PHE A 195 -15.08 -9.13 -12.54
N VAL A 196 -16.02 -9.39 -13.45
CA VAL A 196 -16.86 -8.35 -14.08
C VAL A 196 -17.97 -7.89 -13.11
N GLU A 197 -18.45 -8.77 -12.22
CA GLU A 197 -19.47 -8.42 -11.21
C GLU A 197 -18.94 -7.56 -10.05
N LEU A 198 -17.61 -7.55 -9.81
CA LEU A 198 -16.96 -6.71 -8.78
C LEU A 198 -16.40 -5.38 -9.31
N GLY A 199 -16.63 -5.08 -10.58
CA GLY A 199 -16.19 -3.83 -11.22
C GLY A 199 -17.03 -3.56 -12.46
N SER A 200 -18.01 -2.68 -12.34
CA SER A 200 -18.90 -2.29 -13.44
C SER A 200 -18.12 -1.94 -14.71
N GLN A 201 -18.15 -2.83 -15.69
CA GLN A 201 -18.52 -2.59 -17.10
C GLN A 201 -18.47 -3.92 -17.88
N LYS A 202 -19.63 -4.32 -18.43
CA LYS A 202 -19.80 -5.50 -19.29
C LYS A 202 -18.97 -5.38 -20.57
N LYS A 203 -18.15 -6.38 -20.88
CA LYS A 203 -17.85 -6.78 -22.25
C LYS A 203 -17.67 -8.30 -22.31
N GLU A 204 -18.42 -8.94 -23.18
CA GLU A 204 -18.39 -10.38 -23.45
C GLU A 204 -17.04 -10.80 -24.02
N ILE A 205 -16.48 -11.88 -23.50
CA ILE A 205 -15.36 -12.60 -24.12
C ILE A 205 -15.77 -14.07 -24.24
N GLY A 206 -15.62 -14.59 -25.45
CA GLY A 206 -16.13 -15.87 -25.91
C GLY A 206 -15.59 -17.10 -25.19
N ASN A 207 -16.39 -18.16 -25.26
CA ASN A 207 -16.16 -19.47 -24.67
C ASN A 207 -14.90 -20.13 -25.23
N THR A 208 -14.01 -20.57 -24.34
CA THR A 208 -13.10 -21.68 -24.64
C THR A 208 -13.01 -22.59 -23.42
N SER A 209 -13.43 -23.82 -23.63
CA SER A 209 -13.60 -24.88 -22.64
C SER A 209 -12.26 -25.39 -22.12
N VAL A 210 -12.02 -25.28 -20.81
CA VAL A 210 -10.98 -26.07 -20.12
C VAL A 210 -11.67 -26.93 -19.08
N GLN A 211 -12.04 -28.14 -19.49
CA GLN A 211 -12.47 -29.21 -18.59
C GLN A 211 -11.23 -29.91 -18.05
N ASN A 212 -10.96 -29.74 -16.76
CA ASN A 212 -10.38 -30.74 -15.84
C ASN A 212 -10.18 -30.09 -14.45
N ILE A 213 -11.22 -30.11 -13.62
CA ILE A 213 -11.17 -29.67 -12.21
C ILE A 213 -11.20 -30.93 -11.34
N ILE A 214 -10.03 -31.30 -10.80
CA ILE A 214 -9.93 -32.31 -9.74
C ILE A 214 -10.44 -31.67 -8.44
N ARG A 215 -11.39 -32.34 -7.76
CA ARG A 215 -12.14 -31.87 -6.60
C ARG A 215 -11.64 -32.56 -5.33
N ILE A 216 -11.48 -31.81 -4.23
CA ILE A 216 -11.27 -32.37 -2.89
C ILE A 216 -12.53 -32.10 -2.06
N PRO A 217 -13.17 -33.12 -1.45
CA PRO A 217 -14.35 -32.92 -0.61
C PRO A 217 -13.98 -32.31 0.75
N GLY A 218 -14.79 -31.36 1.23
CA GLY A 218 -15.03 -31.17 2.68
C GLY A 218 -14.42 -29.95 3.39
N VAL A 219 -13.53 -29.16 2.78
CA VAL A 219 -13.00 -27.94 3.44
C VAL A 219 -13.61 -26.70 2.81
N GLN A 220 -14.69 -26.20 3.41
CA GLN A 220 -15.31 -24.94 3.04
C GLN A 220 -14.73 -23.81 3.92
N LEU A 221 -14.42 -22.68 3.30
CA LEU A 221 -14.16 -21.46 4.06
C LEU A 221 -15.45 -21.04 4.76
N ASP A 222 -15.32 -20.46 5.95
CA ASP A 222 -16.47 -19.88 6.63
C ASP A 222 -17.07 -18.71 5.81
N SER A 223 -18.17 -18.15 6.28
CA SER A 223 -18.84 -17.02 5.61
C SER A 223 -17.94 -15.79 5.46
N LYS A 224 -16.84 -15.67 6.23
CA LYS A 224 -15.89 -14.56 6.22
C LYS A 224 -14.69 -14.80 5.29
N GLY A 225 -14.59 -15.96 4.66
CA GLY A 225 -13.61 -16.20 3.60
C GLY A 225 -13.74 -15.19 2.44
N LEU A 226 -14.98 -14.78 2.12
CA LEU A 226 -15.27 -13.76 1.13
C LEU A 226 -14.75 -12.38 1.55
N ASP A 227 -15.00 -11.97 2.79
CA ASP A 227 -14.49 -10.71 3.36
C ASP A 227 -12.97 -10.60 3.22
N THR A 228 -12.27 -11.72 3.44
CA THR A 228 -10.80 -11.76 3.29
C THR A 228 -10.37 -11.59 1.84
N ALA A 229 -11.06 -12.23 0.88
CA ALA A 229 -10.77 -12.04 -0.54
C ALA A 229 -10.95 -10.58 -0.97
N GLU A 230 -12.04 -9.94 -0.53
CA GLU A 230 -12.33 -8.55 -0.86
C GLU A 230 -11.31 -7.59 -0.24
N PHE A 231 -10.88 -7.85 1.00
CA PHE A 231 -9.80 -7.09 1.62
C PHE A 231 -8.49 -7.21 0.84
N ILE A 232 -8.09 -8.43 0.45
CA ILE A 232 -6.87 -8.68 -0.33
C ILE A 232 -6.93 -7.92 -1.66
N LEU A 233 -8.06 -7.97 -2.35
CA LEU A 233 -8.27 -7.24 -3.60
C LEU A 233 -8.25 -5.73 -3.40
N ALA A 234 -8.82 -5.23 -2.29
CA ALA A 234 -8.75 -3.81 -1.96
C ALA A 234 -7.30 -3.36 -1.73
N MET A 235 -6.50 -4.15 -1.01
CA MET A 235 -5.09 -3.85 -0.77
C MET A 235 -4.25 -3.91 -2.05
N ASP A 236 -4.52 -4.86 -2.95
CA ASP A 236 -3.89 -4.97 -4.27
C ASP A 236 -4.11 -3.68 -5.09
N LYS A 237 -5.37 -3.23 -5.23
CA LYS A 237 -5.74 -2.00 -5.94
C LYS A 237 -5.11 -0.76 -5.33
N VAL A 238 -5.18 -0.62 -4.01
CA VAL A 238 -4.58 0.52 -3.30
C VAL A 238 -3.07 0.54 -3.52
N PHE A 239 -2.39 -0.60 -3.37
CA PHE A 239 -0.94 -0.65 -3.55
C PHE A 239 -0.52 -0.35 -4.98
N ASP A 240 -1.23 -0.86 -5.97
CA ASP A 240 -1.01 -0.54 -7.38
C ASP A 240 -1.10 0.98 -7.60
N SER A 241 -2.14 1.62 -7.04
CA SER A 241 -2.40 3.06 -7.20
C SER A 241 -1.34 3.98 -6.60
N VAL A 242 -0.53 3.50 -5.65
CA VAL A 242 0.53 4.27 -4.98
C VAL A 242 1.94 3.79 -5.35
N ASN A 243 2.06 2.76 -6.19
CA ASN A 243 3.34 2.18 -6.62
C ASN A 243 3.44 1.92 -8.14
N GLY A 244 2.55 2.54 -8.92
CA GLY A 244 2.52 2.51 -10.38
C GLY A 244 3.77 3.09 -11.03
N ALA A 245 4.28 2.41 -12.06
CA ALA A 245 5.54 2.75 -12.74
C ALA A 245 5.31 3.58 -14.01
N PHE A 246 6.42 4.06 -14.58
CA PHE A 246 6.46 4.48 -15.99
C PHE A 246 6.14 3.29 -16.92
N GLY A 247 5.16 3.45 -17.80
CA GLY A 247 4.85 2.46 -18.85
C GLY A 247 3.35 2.24 -19.09
N LYS A 248 3.02 1.40 -20.07
CA LYS A 248 1.64 0.94 -20.29
C LYS A 248 1.24 0.01 -19.14
N SER A 249 0.11 0.30 -18.51
CA SER A 249 -0.51 -0.61 -17.55
C SER A 249 -0.80 -1.96 -18.21
N SER A 250 -0.57 -3.06 -17.49
CA SER A 250 -1.06 -4.38 -17.95
C SER A 250 -2.59 -4.35 -18.07
N PRO A 251 -3.19 -5.14 -18.97
CA PRO A 251 -4.65 -5.26 -19.05
C PRO A 251 -5.27 -5.52 -17.68
N GLY A 252 -6.31 -4.75 -17.32
CA GLY A 252 -6.99 -4.84 -16.01
C GLY A 252 -6.25 -4.15 -14.84
N LYS A 253 -4.97 -3.81 -14.98
CA LYS A 253 -4.15 -3.17 -13.93
C LYS A 253 -3.98 -1.67 -14.14
N PHE A 254 -5.08 -0.96 -14.40
CA PHE A 254 -5.07 0.47 -14.76
C PHE A 254 -4.34 1.35 -13.73
N LEU A 255 -4.45 1.01 -12.45
CA LEU A 255 -3.82 1.71 -11.32
C LEU A 255 -2.29 1.53 -11.24
N LYS A 256 -1.68 0.61 -12.02
CA LYS A 256 -0.20 0.50 -12.11
C LYS A 256 0.44 1.55 -13.02
N GLY A 257 -0.36 2.39 -13.66
CA GLY A 257 0.10 3.41 -14.60
C GLY A 257 0.35 4.77 -13.95
N PHE A 258 0.31 5.80 -14.78
CA PHE A 258 0.38 7.19 -14.32
C PHE A 258 -0.91 7.64 -13.66
N VAL A 259 -0.77 8.46 -12.64
CA VAL A 259 -1.86 9.31 -12.15
C VAL A 259 -2.08 10.41 -13.18
N SER A 260 -3.34 10.63 -13.55
CA SER A 260 -3.79 11.74 -14.40
C SER A 260 -5.21 12.17 -14.01
N PRO A 261 -5.69 13.35 -14.41
CA PRO A 261 -7.07 13.78 -14.16
C PRO A 261 -8.13 12.82 -14.67
N LYS A 262 -7.83 12.01 -15.70
CA LYS A 262 -8.76 11.03 -16.28
C LYS A 262 -8.58 9.61 -15.72
N SER A 263 -7.56 9.40 -14.87
CA SER A 263 -7.27 8.09 -14.32
C SER A 263 -8.19 7.75 -13.14
N GLN A 264 -8.32 6.46 -12.82
CA GLN A 264 -9.16 5.98 -11.72
C GLN A 264 -8.52 6.17 -10.33
N HIS A 265 -7.30 6.73 -10.25
CA HIS A 265 -6.54 6.82 -8.99
C HIS A 265 -7.27 7.59 -7.90
N SER A 266 -7.80 8.79 -8.21
CA SER A 266 -8.49 9.61 -7.23
C SER A 266 -9.76 8.92 -6.69
N ALA A 267 -10.51 8.23 -7.54
CA ALA A 267 -11.67 7.45 -7.12
C ALA A 267 -11.26 6.27 -6.21
N GLU A 268 -10.19 5.56 -6.57
CA GLU A 268 -9.66 4.46 -5.76
C GLU A 268 -9.15 4.95 -4.40
N TRP A 269 -8.46 6.09 -4.34
CA TRP A 269 -7.97 6.65 -3.08
C TRP A 269 -9.11 7.09 -2.15
N LEU A 270 -10.20 7.65 -2.68
CA LEU A 270 -11.42 7.98 -1.90
C LEU A 270 -12.03 6.71 -1.29
N ARG A 271 -12.23 5.68 -2.12
CA ARG A 271 -12.73 4.36 -1.69
C ARG A 271 -11.82 3.75 -0.63
N ALA A 272 -10.50 3.82 -0.84
CA ALA A 272 -9.51 3.32 0.10
C ALA A 272 -9.61 4.03 1.45
N LEU A 273 -9.67 5.36 1.47
CA LEU A 273 -9.79 6.12 2.71
C LEU A 273 -11.03 5.74 3.52
N GLN A 274 -12.17 5.50 2.87
CA GLN A 274 -13.37 5.01 3.56
C GLN A 274 -13.12 3.67 4.28
N ILE A 275 -12.46 2.73 3.61
CA ILE A 275 -12.09 1.44 4.20
C ILE A 275 -11.05 1.64 5.32
N PHE A 276 -9.96 2.35 5.06
CA PHE A 276 -8.90 2.58 6.05
C PHE A 276 -9.36 3.37 7.28
N ASN A 277 -10.39 4.22 7.17
CA ASN A 277 -10.97 4.93 8.31
C ASN A 277 -11.78 4.01 9.23
N SER A 278 -12.34 2.92 8.71
CA SER A 278 -13.10 1.94 9.50
C SER A 278 -12.27 0.76 10.00
N MET A 279 -11.03 0.63 9.53
CA MET A 279 -10.15 -0.48 9.90
C MET A 279 -9.79 -0.47 11.39
N VAL A 280 -9.99 -1.61 12.04
CA VAL A 280 -9.51 -1.88 13.41
C VAL A 280 -9.07 -3.34 13.53
N PHE A 281 -7.90 -3.58 14.11
CA PHE A 281 -7.44 -4.93 14.42
C PHE A 281 -8.13 -5.45 15.68
N VAL A 282 -8.54 -6.72 15.62
CA VAL A 282 -9.06 -7.44 16.78
C VAL A 282 -7.94 -7.61 17.78
N LYS A 283 -8.17 -7.14 19.01
CA LYS A 283 -7.21 -7.32 20.10
C LYS A 283 -7.27 -8.76 20.59
N SER A 284 -6.12 -9.43 20.62
CA SER A 284 -6.01 -10.76 21.24
C SER A 284 -5.56 -10.63 22.70
N LYS A 285 -4.81 -9.57 23.03
CA LYS A 285 -4.33 -9.25 24.37
C LYS A 285 -4.70 -7.82 24.77
N PRO A 286 -4.81 -7.49 26.07
CA PRO A 286 -5.07 -6.12 26.53
C PRO A 286 -4.05 -5.09 26.02
N THR A 287 -2.79 -5.49 25.88
CA THR A 287 -1.69 -4.66 25.39
C THR A 287 -1.74 -4.39 23.88
N ASP A 288 -2.61 -5.08 23.14
CA ASP A 288 -2.72 -4.90 21.70
C ASP A 288 -3.38 -3.58 21.35
N ARG A 289 -2.76 -2.88 20.39
CA ARG A 289 -3.35 -1.69 19.78
C ARG A 289 -4.35 -2.15 18.71
N ALA A 290 -5.62 -1.78 18.87
CA ALA A 290 -6.63 -1.94 17.82
C ALA A 290 -6.33 -1.05 16.61
N ASN A 291 -5.72 0.10 16.85
CA ASN A 291 -5.30 1.06 15.83
C ASN A 291 -3.76 1.19 15.81
N PRO A 292 -3.04 0.22 15.20
CA PRO A 292 -1.59 0.33 15.07
C PRO A 292 -1.19 1.49 14.14
N PRO A 293 0.03 2.05 14.29
CA PRO A 293 0.51 3.19 13.47
C PRO A 293 0.43 2.97 11.96
N ILE A 294 0.44 1.70 11.51
CA ILE A 294 0.33 1.32 10.10
C ILE A 294 -0.96 1.85 9.45
N LEU A 295 -2.08 1.88 10.19
CA LEU A 295 -3.37 2.35 9.66
C LEU A 295 -3.35 3.86 9.44
N GLN A 296 -2.78 4.60 10.40
CA GLN A 296 -2.55 6.04 10.24
C GLN A 296 -1.57 6.31 9.10
N GLY A 297 -0.53 5.47 8.96
CA GLY A 297 0.45 5.61 7.89
C GLY A 297 -0.16 5.47 6.49
N TRP A 298 -1.06 4.50 6.30
CA TRP A 298 -1.83 4.37 5.07
C TRP A 298 -2.73 5.57 4.80
N ARG A 299 -3.50 6.02 5.79
CA ARG A 299 -4.37 7.20 5.65
C ARG A 299 -3.58 8.46 5.27
N GLN A 300 -2.49 8.73 5.98
CA GLN A 300 -1.60 9.87 5.70
C GLN A 300 -1.01 9.78 4.29
N THR A 301 -0.53 8.60 3.90
CA THR A 301 0.08 8.39 2.58
C THR A 301 -0.93 8.58 1.46
N ILE A 302 -2.13 8.00 1.57
CA ILE A 302 -3.20 8.14 0.57
C ILE A 302 -3.67 9.61 0.46
N ASN A 303 -3.90 10.30 1.59
CA ASN A 303 -4.21 11.74 1.55
C ASN A 303 -3.07 12.55 0.91
N GLY A 304 -1.82 12.20 1.23
CA GLY A 304 -0.66 12.85 0.62
C GLY A 304 -0.64 12.71 -0.90
N PHE A 305 -1.10 11.59 -1.46
CA PHE A 305 -1.22 11.42 -2.92
C PHE A 305 -2.26 12.37 -3.52
N PHE A 306 -3.40 12.60 -2.85
CA PHE A 306 -4.36 13.63 -3.26
C PHE A 306 -3.76 15.03 -3.23
N THR A 307 -3.12 15.41 -2.11
CA THR A 307 -2.52 16.73 -1.96
C THR A 307 -1.48 16.99 -3.03
N ASN A 308 -0.60 16.02 -3.28
CA ASN A 308 0.45 16.15 -4.26
C ASN A 308 -0.09 16.15 -5.70
N GLN A 309 -1.15 15.38 -6.01
CA GLN A 309 -1.82 15.48 -7.30
C GLN A 309 -2.30 16.92 -7.56
N LYS A 310 -2.92 17.56 -6.56
CA LYS A 310 -3.35 18.97 -6.66
C LYS A 310 -2.16 19.90 -6.84
N SER A 311 -1.13 19.79 -6.00
CA SER A 311 0.07 20.64 -6.10
C SER A 311 0.81 20.49 -7.43
N LEU A 312 0.81 19.30 -8.02
CA LEU A 312 1.40 19.07 -9.33
C LEU A 312 0.60 19.71 -10.46
N ILE A 313 -0.73 19.65 -10.39
CA ILE A 313 -1.61 20.34 -11.34
C ILE A 313 -1.38 21.86 -11.28
N ASP A 314 -1.28 22.43 -10.07
CA ASP A 314 -1.02 23.86 -9.87
C ASP A 314 0.34 24.28 -10.47
N LEU A 315 1.31 23.37 -10.52
CA LEU A 315 2.62 23.55 -11.15
C LEU A 315 2.64 23.26 -12.67
N GLY A 316 1.48 22.95 -13.26
CA GLY A 316 1.34 22.65 -14.70
C GLY A 316 1.63 21.19 -15.08
N PHE A 317 1.90 20.30 -14.12
CA PHE A 317 2.11 18.88 -14.38
C PHE A 317 0.79 18.11 -14.38
N LYS A 318 0.45 17.52 -15.53
CA LYS A 318 -0.81 16.77 -15.70
C LYS A 318 -0.74 15.32 -15.23
N THR A 319 0.44 14.74 -15.12
CA THR A 319 0.60 13.32 -14.84
C THR A 319 1.86 13.02 -14.05
N PHE A 320 1.85 12.04 -13.15
CA PHE A 320 3.07 11.60 -12.46
C PHE A 320 3.04 10.09 -12.17
N SER A 321 4.21 9.49 -11.95
CA SER A 321 4.35 8.08 -11.57
C SER A 321 4.40 7.97 -10.04
N PRO A 322 3.45 7.26 -9.40
CA PRO A 322 3.46 7.04 -7.95
C PRO A 322 4.73 6.37 -7.42
N ARG A 323 5.36 5.49 -8.21
CA ARG A 323 6.63 4.82 -7.87
C ARG A 323 7.81 5.77 -7.65
N MET A 324 7.70 7.04 -8.04
CA MET A 324 8.69 8.06 -7.71
C MET A 324 8.62 8.50 -6.23
N LEU A 325 7.50 8.24 -5.56
CA LEU A 325 7.21 8.65 -4.18
C LEU A 325 7.36 7.45 -3.22
N ASN A 326 8.49 6.76 -3.32
CA ASN A 326 8.85 5.64 -2.45
C ASN A 326 10.36 5.68 -2.13
N GLN A 327 10.78 4.94 -1.11
CA GLN A 327 12.19 4.93 -0.67
C GLN A 327 13.02 3.78 -1.26
N ASP A 328 12.45 2.99 -2.18
CA ASP A 328 13.13 1.85 -2.79
C ASP A 328 14.51 2.21 -3.41
N PRO A 329 14.70 3.37 -4.08
CA PRO A 329 16.02 3.71 -4.61
C PRO A 329 17.08 3.94 -3.54
N LEU A 330 16.69 4.45 -2.37
CA LEU A 330 17.59 4.59 -1.22
C LEU A 330 17.99 3.20 -0.71
N GLU A 331 17.05 2.26 -0.60
CA GLU A 331 17.35 0.88 -0.19
C GLU A 331 18.25 0.17 -1.20
N ASN A 332 17.99 0.35 -2.50
CA ASN A 332 18.82 -0.21 -3.56
C ASN A 332 20.25 0.36 -3.52
N PHE A 333 20.41 1.67 -3.29
CA PHE A 333 21.72 2.30 -3.12
C PHE A 333 22.47 1.74 -1.91
N LEU A 334 21.80 1.58 -0.76
CA LEU A 334 22.39 0.93 0.41
C LEU A 334 22.74 -0.55 0.14
N GLY A 335 21.94 -1.24 -0.66
CA GLY A 335 22.22 -2.61 -1.11
C GLY A 335 23.48 -2.70 -1.95
N GLN A 336 23.67 -1.77 -2.89
CA GLN A 336 24.89 -1.66 -3.70
C GLN A 336 26.11 -1.42 -2.81
N ILE A 337 26.05 -0.49 -1.84
CA ILE A 337 27.15 -0.26 -0.90
C ILE A 337 27.55 -1.54 -0.17
N ARG A 338 26.57 -2.34 0.30
CA ARG A 338 26.83 -3.62 0.98
C ARG A 338 27.42 -4.70 0.08
N GLN A 339 27.31 -4.59 -1.23
CA GLN A 339 27.88 -5.56 -2.18
C GLN A 339 29.36 -5.31 -2.47
N TYR A 340 29.86 -4.10 -2.20
CA TYR A 340 31.26 -3.73 -2.43
C TYR A 340 32.21 -4.16 -1.29
N GLY A 341 31.69 -4.71 -0.19
CA GLY A 341 32.48 -5.25 0.92
C GLY A 341 32.02 -6.65 1.29
#